data_AF-A0A967F1E6-F1
#
_entry.id   AF-A0A967F1E6-F1
#
_cell.length_a   1.000
_cell.length_b   1.000
_cell.length_c   1.000
_cell.angle_alpha   90.00
_cell.angle_beta   90.00
_cell.angle_gamma   90.00
#
_symmetry.space_group_name_H-M   'P 1'
#
loop_
_entity.id
_entity.type
_entity.pdbx_description
1 polymer ?
#
loop_
_entity_poly.entity_id
_entity_poly.type
_entity_poly.pdbx_seq_one_letter_code
_entity_poly.pdbx_strand_id
1 'polypeptide(L)'
;MVANATQTVARQAQPAQAGVSRSINDVVQHIMEYPMSHVVAKFAEKHDIASDVAQEYEKELKRYFVLTTLNPQYDYGMAGPVDDLWHEFILYTREYHVFCQQCVGRYLHHFPERMYDANAKGDNVESNDTVEWYGKFLTDYTVLFGEKPPAHVWPDIRSFPAATMSLCRACGTDPGGPDDPDPSDPDPV
;
A
#
# COMPACT_ATOMS: atom_id res chain seq x y z
N MET A 1 -14.00 4.57 65.99
CA MET A 1 -14.56 4.33 64.64
C MET A 1 -13.49 4.73 63.63
N VAL A 2 -12.98 3.72 62.92
CA VAL A 2 -12.19 3.68 61.67
C VAL A 2 -11.58 4.97 61.10
N ALA A 3 -10.24 4.96 60.98
CA ALA A 3 -9.47 5.81 60.08
C ALA A 3 -9.28 5.08 58.73
N ASN A 4 -9.68 5.69 57.62
CA ASN A 4 -9.45 5.16 56.27
C ASN A 4 -8.15 5.74 55.70
N ALA A 5 -7.20 4.86 55.37
CA ALA A 5 -6.00 5.19 54.63
C ALA A 5 -6.30 5.17 53.12
N THR A 6 -6.08 6.29 52.44
CA THR A 6 -6.17 6.39 50.98
C THR A 6 -4.84 5.90 50.38
N GLN A 7 -4.86 4.74 49.73
CA GLN A 7 -3.70 4.18 49.02
C GLN A 7 -3.67 4.76 47.60
N THR A 8 -2.70 5.63 47.33
CA THR A 8 -2.43 6.12 45.96
C THR A 8 -1.71 5.02 45.18
N VAL A 9 -2.40 4.40 44.23
CA VAL A 9 -1.79 3.45 43.28
C VAL A 9 -1.10 4.28 42.18
N ALA A 10 0.22 4.31 42.19
CA ALA A 10 1.01 4.88 41.11
C ALA A 10 0.83 4.05 39.83
N ARG A 11 0.29 4.66 38.77
CA ARG A 11 0.29 4.08 37.41
C ARG A 11 1.75 3.96 36.95
N GLN A 12 2.25 2.73 36.84
CA GLN A 12 3.50 2.47 36.14
C GLN A 12 3.28 2.76 34.66
N ALA A 13 4.00 3.74 34.12
CA ALA A 13 4.08 3.98 32.70
C ALA A 13 4.80 2.79 32.05
N GLN A 14 4.17 2.16 31.06
CA GLN A 14 4.81 1.17 30.20
C GLN A 14 5.88 1.86 29.34
N PRO A 15 7.05 1.24 29.11
CA PRO A 15 8.07 1.83 28.27
C PRO A 15 7.60 1.83 26.81
N ALA A 16 7.79 2.97 26.13
CA ALA A 16 7.68 3.07 24.68
C ALA A 16 8.61 2.03 24.03
N GLN A 17 8.07 1.16 23.17
CA GLN A 17 8.89 0.18 22.48
C GLN A 17 9.81 0.88 21.48
N ALA A 18 11.11 0.83 21.75
CA ALA A 18 12.15 1.26 20.82
C ALA A 18 12.09 0.39 19.55
N GLY A 19 11.96 1.04 18.39
CA GLY A 19 11.80 0.38 17.10
C GLY A 19 12.97 -0.54 16.74
N VAL A 20 12.68 -1.82 16.55
CA VAL A 20 13.62 -2.77 15.96
C VAL A 20 13.68 -2.49 14.45
N SER A 21 14.86 -2.13 13.94
CA SER A 21 15.09 -2.03 12.50
C SER A 21 14.95 -3.43 11.87
N ARG A 22 13.90 -3.65 11.08
CA ARG A 22 13.70 -4.91 10.33
C ARG A 22 14.76 -5.06 9.24
N SER A 23 15.24 -6.27 8.99
CA SER A 23 16.05 -6.55 7.81
C SER A 23 15.18 -6.59 6.55
N ILE A 24 15.78 -6.43 5.36
CA ILE A 24 15.06 -6.54 4.08
C ILE A 24 14.35 -7.90 3.98
N ASN A 25 15.00 -8.98 4.40
CA ASN A 25 14.43 -10.32 4.35
C ASN A 25 13.20 -10.45 5.27
N ASP A 26 13.22 -9.81 6.45
CA ASP A 26 12.07 -9.82 7.35
C ASP A 26 10.88 -9.08 6.74
N VAL A 27 11.11 -7.94 6.08
CA VAL A 27 10.07 -7.17 5.38
C VAL A 27 9.47 -8.01 4.25
N VAL A 28 10.33 -8.59 3.40
CA VAL A 28 9.91 -9.45 2.28
C VAL A 28 9.07 -10.61 2.81
N GLN A 29 9.59 -11.36 3.78
CA GLN A 29 8.90 -12.53 4.31
C GLN A 29 7.54 -12.15 4.90
N HIS A 30 7.51 -11.11 5.74
CA HIS A 30 6.32 -10.74 6.48
C HIS A 30 5.19 -10.23 5.58
N ILE A 31 5.50 -9.52 4.48
CA ILE A 31 4.50 -9.09 3.49
C ILE A 31 4.07 -10.28 2.61
N MET A 32 5.03 -11.08 2.13
CA MET A 32 4.71 -12.20 1.22
C MET A 32 3.86 -13.29 1.88
N GLU A 33 4.03 -13.51 3.19
CA GLU A 33 3.28 -14.50 3.98
C GLU A 33 1.94 -13.98 4.52
N TYR A 34 1.63 -12.69 4.38
CA TYR A 34 0.38 -12.14 4.92
C TYR A 34 -0.86 -12.83 4.31
N PRO A 35 -1.81 -13.34 5.12
CA PRO A 35 -2.93 -14.09 4.58
C PRO A 35 -3.96 -13.17 3.89
N MET A 36 -4.19 -13.36 2.58
CA MET A 36 -5.20 -12.60 1.82
C MET A 36 -6.27 -13.50 1.19
N SER A 37 -6.34 -14.77 1.57
CA SER A 37 -7.10 -15.80 0.85
C SER A 37 -8.58 -15.47 0.59
N HIS A 38 -9.28 -14.83 1.53
CA HIS A 38 -10.69 -14.45 1.35
C HIS A 38 -10.85 -13.21 0.48
N VAL A 39 -9.92 -12.26 0.51
CA VAL A 39 -9.89 -11.09 -0.39
C VAL A 39 -9.69 -11.59 -1.83
N VAL A 40 -8.71 -12.46 -2.02
CA VAL A 40 -8.37 -13.06 -3.33
C VAL A 40 -9.52 -13.91 -3.85
N ALA A 41 -10.17 -14.71 -2.99
CA ALA A 41 -11.35 -15.48 -3.38
C ALA A 41 -12.51 -14.57 -3.78
N LYS A 42 -12.73 -13.46 -3.06
CA LYS A 42 -13.79 -12.50 -3.39
C LYS A 42 -13.52 -11.79 -4.71
N PHE A 43 -12.27 -11.38 -4.93
CA PHE A 43 -11.81 -10.80 -6.17
C PHE A 43 -12.01 -11.76 -7.36
N ALA A 44 -11.61 -13.02 -7.20
CA ALA A 44 -11.76 -14.04 -8.23
C ALA A 44 -13.23 -14.24 -8.65
N GLU A 45 -14.14 -14.33 -7.66
CA GLU A 45 -15.58 -14.40 -7.89
C GLU A 45 -16.11 -13.17 -8.64
N LYS A 46 -15.73 -11.98 -8.19
CA LYS A 46 -16.21 -10.70 -8.75
C LYS A 46 -15.78 -10.49 -10.20
N HIS A 47 -14.57 -10.91 -10.55
CA HIS A 47 -13.98 -10.73 -11.88
C HIS A 47 -14.13 -11.94 -12.79
N ASP A 48 -14.78 -13.02 -12.33
CA ASP A 48 -14.95 -14.29 -13.07
C ASP A 48 -13.62 -14.86 -13.60
N ILE A 49 -12.60 -14.88 -12.73
CA ILE A 49 -11.26 -15.41 -13.05
C ILE A 49 -10.94 -16.67 -12.26
N ALA A 50 -10.07 -17.51 -12.84
CA ALA A 50 -9.60 -18.72 -12.20
C ALA A 50 -8.78 -18.42 -10.93
N SER A 51 -8.86 -19.33 -9.95
CA SER A 51 -8.21 -19.13 -8.64
C SER A 51 -6.69 -19.04 -8.73
N ASP A 52 -6.06 -19.73 -9.67
CA ASP A 52 -4.61 -19.69 -9.90
C ASP A 52 -4.16 -18.33 -10.47
N VAL A 53 -4.96 -17.74 -11.38
CA VAL A 53 -4.75 -16.39 -11.89
C VAL A 53 -4.87 -15.35 -10.76
N ALA A 54 -5.90 -15.48 -9.92
CA ALA A 54 -6.07 -14.59 -8.76
C ALA A 54 -4.91 -14.70 -7.74
N GLN A 55 -4.38 -15.92 -7.53
CA GLN A 55 -3.19 -16.15 -6.70
C GLN A 55 -1.92 -15.54 -7.30
N GLU A 56 -1.80 -15.51 -8.64
CA GLU A 56 -0.73 -14.78 -9.30
C GLU A 56 -0.82 -13.28 -9.01
N TYR A 57 -2.02 -12.69 -9.11
CA TYR A 57 -2.22 -11.27 -8.77
C TYR A 57 -1.95 -10.97 -7.29
N GLU A 58 -2.31 -11.87 -6.37
CA GLU A 58 -1.96 -11.75 -4.94
C GLU A 58 -0.45 -11.66 -4.75
N LYS A 59 0.30 -12.58 -5.39
CA LYS A 59 1.75 -12.61 -5.32
C LYS A 59 2.35 -11.29 -5.81
N GLU A 60 1.84 -10.77 -6.92
CA GLU A 60 2.35 -9.53 -7.54
C GLU A 60 1.95 -8.28 -6.74
N LEU A 61 0.76 -8.25 -6.14
CA LEU A 61 0.36 -7.19 -5.20
C LEU A 61 1.28 -7.14 -3.98
N LYS A 62 1.59 -8.30 -3.38
CA LYS A 62 2.51 -8.38 -2.25
C LYS A 62 3.92 -7.93 -2.63
N ARG A 63 4.40 -8.26 -3.83
CA ARG A 63 5.69 -7.76 -4.34
C ARG A 63 5.71 -6.24 -4.49
N TYR A 64 4.61 -5.66 -4.95
CA TYR A 64 4.45 -4.21 -4.99
C TYR A 64 4.48 -3.59 -3.57
N PHE A 65 3.80 -4.19 -2.59
CA PHE A 65 3.86 -3.74 -1.20
C PHE A 65 5.27 -3.84 -0.60
N VAL A 66 6.02 -4.88 -0.92
CA VAL A 66 7.43 -4.99 -0.51
C VAL A 66 8.24 -3.80 -1.03
N LEU A 67 8.14 -3.49 -2.33
CA LEU A 67 8.91 -2.40 -2.94
C LEU A 67 8.52 -1.03 -2.36
N THR A 68 7.22 -0.75 -2.22
CA THR A 68 6.73 0.51 -1.62
C THR A 68 7.09 0.63 -0.14
N THR A 69 7.28 -0.49 0.57
CA THR A 69 7.74 -0.51 1.97
C THR A 69 9.24 -0.24 2.07
N LEU A 70 10.05 -0.86 1.19
CA LEU A 70 11.50 -0.70 1.20
C LEU A 70 11.96 0.64 0.64
N ASN A 71 11.19 1.23 -0.27
CA ASN A 71 11.53 2.48 -0.94
C ASN A 71 10.43 3.54 -0.75
N PRO A 72 10.20 4.02 0.49
CA PRO A 72 9.16 5.02 0.75
C PRO A 72 9.44 6.36 0.06
N GLN A 73 10.63 6.62 -0.48
CA GLN A 73 10.89 7.85 -1.22
C GLN A 73 10.29 7.88 -2.64
N TYR A 74 9.68 6.79 -3.12
CA TYR A 74 9.16 6.69 -4.49
C TYR A 74 7.65 6.45 -4.52
N ASP A 75 6.97 7.18 -5.39
CA ASP A 75 5.53 7.02 -5.67
C ASP A 75 5.33 6.04 -6.84
N TYR A 76 5.64 4.75 -6.63
CA TYR A 76 5.53 3.75 -7.71
C TYR A 76 4.13 3.74 -8.35
N GLY A 77 4.09 3.84 -9.67
CA GLY A 77 2.85 3.66 -10.43
C GLY A 77 2.37 2.21 -10.37
N MET A 78 1.04 2.02 -10.43
CA MET A 78 0.35 0.74 -10.49
C MET A 78 -0.71 0.79 -11.59
N ALA A 79 -0.95 -0.34 -12.25
CA ALA A 79 -1.92 -0.48 -13.32
C ALA A 79 -2.53 -1.88 -13.34
N GLY A 80 -3.66 -2.02 -14.04
CA GLY A 80 -4.21 -3.32 -14.44
C GLY A 80 -4.77 -4.14 -13.26
N PRO A 81 -4.80 -5.48 -13.37
CA PRO A 81 -5.55 -6.32 -12.44
C PRO A 81 -5.00 -6.32 -11.00
N VAL A 82 -3.73 -5.97 -10.82
CA VAL A 82 -3.13 -5.83 -9.47
C VAL A 82 -3.69 -4.60 -8.75
N ASP A 83 -3.95 -3.52 -9.49
CA ASP A 83 -4.59 -2.32 -8.97
C ASP A 83 -6.02 -2.60 -8.52
N ASP A 84 -6.78 -3.32 -9.34
CA ASP A 84 -8.13 -3.75 -9.00
C ASP A 84 -8.15 -4.62 -7.73
N LEU A 85 -7.17 -5.51 -7.55
CA LEU A 85 -7.05 -6.32 -6.34
C LEU A 85 -6.68 -5.47 -5.13
N TRP A 86 -5.84 -4.44 -5.28
CA TRP A 86 -5.56 -3.52 -4.18
C TRP A 86 -6.81 -2.72 -3.78
N HIS A 87 -7.59 -2.24 -4.75
CA HIS A 87 -8.89 -1.63 -4.48
C HIS A 87 -9.81 -2.54 -3.67
N GLU A 88 -9.91 -3.82 -4.05
CA GLU A 88 -10.69 -4.80 -3.31
C GLU A 88 -10.14 -4.97 -1.88
N PHE A 89 -8.83 -5.03 -1.69
CA PHE A 89 -8.22 -5.16 -0.36
C PHE A 89 -8.51 -3.97 0.55
N ILE A 90 -8.50 -2.74 0.02
CA ILE A 90 -8.83 -1.51 0.78
C ILE A 90 -10.24 -1.57 1.36
N LEU A 91 -11.20 -2.23 0.69
CA LEU A 91 -12.57 -2.40 1.18
C LEU A 91 -12.65 -3.28 2.44
N TYR A 92 -11.67 -4.14 2.67
CA TYR A 92 -11.50 -4.88 3.93
C TYR A 92 -10.82 -3.98 4.97
N THR A 93 -11.40 -2.81 5.24
CA THR A 93 -10.78 -1.66 5.92
C THR A 93 -10.05 -2.01 7.21
N ARG A 94 -10.64 -2.86 8.07
CA ARG A 94 -10.01 -3.31 9.33
C ARG A 94 -8.75 -4.14 9.09
N GLU A 95 -8.82 -5.06 8.15
CA GLU A 95 -7.71 -5.94 7.80
C GLU A 95 -6.62 -5.19 7.05
N TYR A 96 -7.00 -4.33 6.12
CA TYR A 96 -6.08 -3.45 5.42
C TYR A 96 -5.31 -2.55 6.38
N HIS A 97 -5.98 -1.97 7.37
CA HIS A 97 -5.33 -1.20 8.42
C HIS A 97 -4.34 -2.04 9.24
N VAL A 98 -4.72 -3.27 9.62
CA VAL A 98 -3.83 -4.20 10.33
C VAL A 98 -2.61 -4.58 9.49
N PHE A 99 -2.81 -4.88 8.20
CA PHE A 99 -1.72 -5.14 7.25
C PHE A 99 -0.75 -3.96 7.18
N CYS A 100 -1.27 -2.75 7.01
CA CYS A 100 -0.47 -1.53 6.97
C CYS A 100 0.36 -1.36 8.26
N GLN A 101 -0.24 -1.53 9.43
CA GLN A 101 0.49 -1.39 10.70
C GLN A 101 1.54 -2.48 10.92
N GLN A 102 1.16 -3.74 10.68
CA GLN A 102 2.02 -4.89 11.01
C GLN A 102 3.11 -5.09 9.95
N CYS A 103 2.74 -5.03 8.68
CA CYS A 103 3.63 -5.39 7.58
C CYS A 103 4.39 -4.21 7.01
N VAL A 104 3.68 -3.10 6.75
CA VAL A 104 4.26 -1.92 6.11
C VAL A 104 4.89 -0.98 7.15
N GLY A 105 4.33 -0.92 8.36
CA GLY A 105 4.74 -0.01 9.44
C GLY A 105 4.15 1.39 9.35
N ARG A 106 3.32 1.67 8.34
CA ARG A 106 2.55 2.91 8.15
C ARG A 106 1.32 2.61 7.29
N TYR A 107 0.33 3.51 7.29
CA TYR A 107 -0.76 3.42 6.33
C TYR A 107 -0.22 3.64 4.91
N LEU A 108 -0.58 2.76 3.97
CA LEU A 108 -0.19 2.90 2.57
C LEU A 108 -1.35 3.57 1.82
N HIS A 109 -1.27 4.89 1.62
CA HIS A 109 -2.34 5.59 0.91
C HIS A 109 -2.33 5.20 -0.58
N HIS A 110 -3.49 4.80 -1.07
CA HIS A 110 -3.75 4.62 -2.50
C HIS A 110 -4.40 5.88 -3.05
N PHE A 111 -3.84 6.40 -4.15
CA PHE A 111 -4.41 7.53 -4.87
C PHE A 111 -4.87 7.07 -6.26
N PRO A 112 -6.19 7.12 -6.55
CA PRO A 112 -6.68 6.88 -7.90
C PRO A 112 -6.15 7.99 -8.81
N GLU A 113 -5.63 7.63 -9.98
CA GLU A 113 -5.20 8.65 -10.94
C GLU A 113 -6.39 9.47 -11.45
N ARG A 114 -6.14 10.75 -11.72
CA ARG A 114 -7.13 11.61 -12.36
C ARG A 114 -7.22 11.20 -13.83
N MET A 115 -8.44 10.87 -14.29
CA MET A 115 -8.71 10.73 -15.71
C MET A 115 -8.20 11.97 -16.46
N TYR A 116 -7.43 11.73 -17.53
CA TYR A 116 -6.98 12.77 -18.44
C TYR A 116 -8.20 13.41 -19.12
N ASP A 117 -8.55 14.65 -18.76
CA ASP A 117 -9.46 15.47 -19.56
C ASP A 117 -8.64 16.27 -20.58
N ALA A 118 -8.58 15.77 -21.80
CA ALA A 118 -7.89 16.43 -22.91
C ALA A 118 -8.46 17.83 -23.25
N ASN A 119 -9.61 18.23 -22.70
CA ASN A 119 -10.21 19.55 -22.87
C ASN A 119 -10.06 20.45 -21.62
N ALA A 120 -9.47 19.97 -20.52
CA ALA A 120 -9.20 20.78 -19.35
C ALA A 120 -8.07 21.79 -19.67
N LYS A 121 -8.45 23.03 -20.00
CA LYS A 121 -7.50 24.14 -20.07
C LYS A 121 -7.02 24.50 -18.65
N GLY A 122 -5.86 23.97 -18.28
CA GLY A 122 -5.10 24.36 -17.09
C GLY A 122 -4.26 23.19 -16.59
N ASP A 123 -2.94 23.41 -16.45
CA ASP A 123 -1.83 22.68 -15.79
C ASP A 123 -1.91 21.17 -15.46
N ASN A 124 -2.88 20.41 -15.99
CA ASN A 124 -2.94 18.96 -15.91
C ASN A 124 -2.25 18.38 -17.14
N VAL A 125 -0.94 18.61 -17.18
CA VAL A 125 -0.03 17.75 -17.93
C VAL A 125 -0.06 16.42 -17.19
N GLU A 126 -0.19 15.29 -17.89
CA GLU A 126 0.29 14.01 -17.39
C GLU A 126 1.65 14.30 -16.77
N SER A 127 1.80 14.20 -15.44
CA SER A 127 3.12 14.40 -14.88
C SER A 127 3.95 13.27 -15.46
N ASN A 128 4.93 13.63 -16.31
CA ASN A 128 5.95 12.75 -16.90
C ASN A 128 6.46 11.71 -15.87
N ASP A 129 6.42 12.11 -14.60
CA ASP A 129 6.58 11.39 -13.36
C ASP A 129 5.83 10.04 -13.27
N THR A 130 4.55 9.87 -13.64
CA THR A 130 3.85 8.58 -13.43
C THR A 130 4.45 7.45 -14.28
N VAL A 131 4.75 7.75 -15.55
CA VAL A 131 5.39 6.80 -16.46
C VAL A 131 6.82 6.49 -16.00
N GLU A 132 7.53 7.50 -15.49
CA GLU A 132 8.86 7.35 -14.91
C GLU A 132 8.84 6.46 -13.66
N TRP A 133 7.88 6.69 -12.74
CA TRP A 133 7.74 5.93 -11.51
C TRP A 133 7.34 4.48 -11.75
N TYR A 134 6.48 4.21 -12.74
CA TYR A 134 6.18 2.85 -13.16
C TYR A 134 7.41 2.16 -13.79
N GLY A 135 8.14 2.86 -14.67
CA GLY A 135 9.40 2.35 -15.23
C GLY A 135 10.45 2.03 -14.15
N LYS A 136 10.50 2.86 -13.11
CA LYS A 136 11.34 2.64 -11.94
C LYS A 136 10.89 1.44 -11.12
N PHE A 137 9.59 1.26 -10.91
CA PHE A 137 9.04 0.06 -10.27
C PHE A 137 9.52 -1.22 -10.98
N LEU A 138 9.39 -1.30 -12.31
CA LEU A 138 9.82 -2.47 -13.08
C LEU A 138 11.33 -2.76 -12.91
N THR A 139 12.13 -1.70 -12.81
CA THR A 139 13.58 -1.79 -12.61
C THR A 139 13.91 -2.32 -11.21
N ASP A 140 13.36 -1.69 -10.17
CA ASP A 140 13.63 -2.05 -8.78
C ASP A 140 13.08 -3.45 -8.44
N TYR A 141 11.95 -3.83 -9.04
CA TYR A 141 11.42 -5.19 -8.99
C TYR A 141 12.45 -6.20 -9.48
N THR A 142 13.05 -5.97 -10.64
CA THR A 142 14.02 -6.91 -11.22
C THR A 142 15.26 -7.03 -10.35
N VAL A 143 15.70 -5.92 -9.75
CA VAL A 143 16.84 -5.90 -8.81
C VAL A 143 16.52 -6.71 -7.55
N LEU A 144 15.34 -6.51 -6.96
CA LEU A 144 14.99 -7.13 -5.68
C LEU A 144 14.65 -8.62 -5.81
N PHE A 145 13.89 -9.00 -6.84
CA PHE A 145 13.38 -10.37 -7.00
C PHE A 145 14.22 -11.24 -7.94
N GLY A 146 15.18 -10.66 -8.67
CA GLY A 146 16.06 -11.39 -9.60
C GLY A 146 15.36 -11.88 -10.87
N GLU A 147 14.12 -11.48 -11.11
CA GLU A 147 13.32 -11.84 -12.29
C GLU A 147 12.52 -10.64 -12.78
N LYS A 148 12.12 -10.65 -14.06
CA LYS A 148 11.26 -9.58 -14.60
C LYS A 148 9.83 -9.71 -14.08
N PRO A 149 9.11 -8.61 -13.87
CA PRO A 149 7.66 -8.64 -13.66
C PRO A 149 6.98 -9.39 -14.81
N PRO A 150 5.98 -10.27 -14.55
CA PRO A 150 5.25 -10.95 -15.61
C PRO A 150 4.50 -9.94 -16.48
N ALA A 151 4.80 -9.90 -17.79
CA ALA A 151 4.29 -8.86 -18.69
C ALA A 151 2.77 -8.89 -18.88
N HIS A 152 2.11 -10.03 -18.61
CA HIS A 152 0.65 -10.14 -18.65
C HIS A 152 -0.04 -9.63 -17.39
N VAL A 153 0.71 -9.46 -16.28
CA VAL A 153 0.23 -8.84 -15.03
C VAL A 153 0.62 -7.36 -14.99
N TRP A 154 1.88 -7.07 -15.38
CA TRP A 154 2.48 -5.74 -15.41
C TRP A 154 2.81 -5.35 -16.86
N PRO A 155 1.84 -4.79 -17.61
CA PRO A 155 2.06 -4.42 -19.00
C PRO A 155 3.13 -3.33 -19.15
N ASP A 156 3.84 -3.31 -20.29
CA ASP A 156 4.71 -2.17 -20.62
C ASP A 156 3.83 -0.99 -21.04
N ILE A 157 3.57 -0.09 -20.10
CA ILE A 157 2.73 1.09 -20.29
C ILE A 157 3.24 2.02 -21.41
N ARG A 158 4.54 1.99 -21.74
CA ARG A 158 5.10 2.80 -22.85
C ARG A 158 4.68 2.27 -24.22
N SER A 159 4.14 1.05 -24.27
CA SER A 159 3.65 0.41 -25.49
C SER A 159 2.17 0.70 -25.77
N PHE A 160 1.45 1.37 -24.86
CA PHE A 160 0.02 1.70 -25.00
C PHE A 160 -0.20 3.19 -25.27
N PRO A 161 -1.22 3.58 -26.06
CA PRO A 161 -1.61 4.99 -26.20
C PRO A 161 -2.07 5.56 -24.85
N ALA A 162 -1.64 6.78 -24.52
CA ALA A 162 -1.97 7.49 -23.27
C ALA A 162 -3.48 7.50 -22.93
N ALA A 163 -4.34 7.57 -23.95
CA ALA A 163 -5.80 7.65 -23.79
C ALA A 163 -6.51 6.39 -23.24
N THR A 164 -5.80 5.27 -23.07
CA THR A 164 -6.42 3.98 -22.69
C THR A 164 -6.04 3.46 -21.30
N MET A 165 -5.22 4.19 -20.53
CA MET A 165 -4.74 3.70 -19.24
C MET A 165 -5.02 4.66 -18.09
N SER A 166 -5.34 4.07 -16.94
CA SER A 166 -5.38 4.71 -15.63
C SER A 166 -4.22 4.12 -14.81
N LEU A 167 -3.31 4.94 -14.30
CA LEU A 167 -2.13 4.53 -13.53
C LEU A 167 -2.21 5.08 -12.09
N CYS A 168 -2.78 4.30 -11.18
CA CYS A 168 -2.84 4.66 -9.77
C CYS A 168 -1.45 4.65 -9.10
N ARG A 169 -1.31 5.24 -7.91
CA ARG A 169 -0.03 5.23 -7.19
C ARG A 169 -0.17 5.03 -5.68
N ALA A 170 0.86 4.46 -5.07
CA ALA A 170 1.07 4.48 -3.63
C ALA A 170 1.78 5.76 -3.21
N CYS A 171 1.35 6.37 -2.10
CA CYS A 171 2.10 7.47 -1.49
C CYS A 171 3.36 6.95 -0.81
N GLY A 172 4.52 7.34 -1.33
CA GLY A 172 5.80 7.11 -0.68
C GLY A 172 6.06 8.15 0.41
N THR A 173 5.83 9.42 0.13
CA THR A 173 6.15 10.51 1.06
C THR A 173 4.88 11.19 1.55
N ASP A 174 4.35 10.75 2.68
CA ASP A 174 3.70 11.70 3.57
C ASP A 174 4.77 12.24 4.52
N PRO A 175 5.32 13.45 4.30
CA PRO A 175 6.18 14.10 5.27
C PRO A 175 5.30 14.66 6.40
N GLY A 176 4.56 13.81 7.10
CA GLY A 176 3.70 14.21 8.21
C GLY A 176 2.86 15.46 7.92
N GLY A 177 1.89 15.36 7.02
CA GLY A 177 0.78 16.31 7.02
C GLY A 177 0.04 16.28 8.37
N PRO A 178 -0.42 17.42 8.91
CA PRO A 178 -0.91 17.56 10.29
C PRO A 178 -2.29 16.92 10.58
N ASP A 179 -2.76 15.98 9.77
CA ASP A 179 -4.17 15.57 9.76
C ASP A 179 -4.44 14.10 10.14
N ASP A 180 -3.45 13.35 10.64
CA ASP A 180 -3.76 12.13 11.39
C ASP A 180 -4.06 12.54 12.84
N PRO A 181 -5.34 12.54 13.28
CA PRO A 181 -5.66 12.85 14.67
C PRO A 181 -5.00 11.82 15.58
N ASP A 182 -4.24 12.32 16.55
CA ASP A 182 -3.73 11.48 17.64
C ASP A 182 -4.95 10.80 18.29
N PRO A 183 -5.01 9.46 18.41
CA PRO A 183 -6.09 8.78 19.12
C PRO A 183 -6.20 9.18 20.61
N SER A 184 -5.23 9.96 21.12
CA SER A 184 -5.26 10.64 22.42
C SER A 184 -6.07 11.95 22.44
N ASP A 185 -6.29 12.59 21.29
CA ASP A 185 -6.94 13.89 21.23
C ASP A 185 -8.46 13.75 21.43
N PRO A 186 -9.06 14.55 22.32
CA PRO A 186 -10.51 14.53 22.49
C PRO A 186 -11.19 15.06 21.23
N ASP A 187 -12.24 14.37 20.80
CA ASP A 187 -13.06 14.78 19.65
C ASP A 187 -13.45 16.26 19.77
N PRO A 188 -13.33 17.04 18.69
CA PRO A 188 -13.73 18.44 18.71
C PRO A 188 -15.24 18.55 18.97
N VAL A 189 -15.57 19.42 19.94
CA VAL A 189 -16.93 19.69 20.44
C VAL A 189 -17.77 20.45 19.42
#